data_AF-X1ER79-F1
#
_entry.id   AF-X1ER79-F1
#
_cell.length_a   1.000
_cell.length_b   1.000
_cell.length_c   1.000
_cell.angle_alpha   90.00
_cell.angle_beta   90.00
_cell.angle_gamma   90.00
#
_symmetry.space_group_name_H-M   'P 1'
#
loop_
_entity.id
_entity.type
_entity.pdbx_description
1 polymer ?
#
loop_
_entity_poly.entity_id
_entity_poly.type
_entity_poly.pdbx_seq_one_letter_code
_entity_poly.pdbx_strand_id
1 'polypeptide(L)'
;MIEILLFSFLIALTGALSPGPLLTFTIYRSLKQKRGYLAGIYIILGHGTIEFVLIIALLAGSSFFFQNIVFLMLVGTIGGFFLVVFGVVVIRDVSKTNFDASFSFEKDTVKGFKGN
;
A
#
# COMPACT_ATOMS: atom_id res chain seq x y z
N MET A 1 -17.25 14.05 -20.50
CA MET A 1 -17.43 13.06 -19.41
C MET A 1 -16.27 12.07 -19.35
N ILE A 2 -15.88 11.43 -20.47
CA ILE A 2 -14.72 10.51 -20.51
C ILE A 2 -13.42 11.19 -20.08
N GLU A 3 -13.21 12.47 -20.44
CA GLU A 3 -12.02 13.22 -20.04
C GLU A 3 -11.83 13.30 -18.52
N ILE A 4 -12.90 13.59 -17.78
CA ILE A 4 -12.85 13.70 -16.31
C ILE A 4 -12.49 12.34 -15.69
N LEU A 5 -13.02 11.24 -16.25
CA LEU A 5 -12.67 9.88 -15.82
C LEU A 5 -11.18 9.60 -16.07
N LEU A 6 -10.66 9.87 -17.27
CA LEU A 6 -9.26 9.63 -17.61
C LEU A 6 -8.32 10.49 -16.75
N PHE A 7 -8.58 11.79 -16.61
CA PHE A 7 -7.76 12.67 -15.80
C PHE A 7 -7.79 12.29 -14.32
N SER A 8 -8.97 12.06 -13.74
CA SER A 8 -9.08 11.64 -12.34
C SER A 8 -8.40 10.29 -12.08
N PHE A 9 -8.55 9.33 -13.00
CA PHE A 9 -7.86 8.05 -12.92
C PHE A 9 -6.34 8.21 -12.97
N LEU A 10 -5.80 8.99 -13.91
CA LEU A 10 -4.35 9.21 -14.02
C LEU A 10 -3.76 9.93 -12.80
N ILE A 11 -4.48 10.91 -12.25
CA ILE A 11 -4.08 11.63 -11.03
C ILE A 11 -4.04 10.68 -9.83
N ALA A 12 -5.11 9.90 -9.64
CA ALA A 12 -5.18 8.92 -8.56
C ALA A 12 -4.12 7.81 -8.72
N LEU A 13 -3.91 7.33 -9.96
CA LEU A 13 -2.92 6.31 -10.27
C LEU A 13 -1.50 6.81 -9.97
N THR A 14 -1.20 8.07 -10.30
CA THR A 14 0.11 8.69 -10.00
C THR A 14 0.36 8.72 -8.49
N GLY A 15 -0.65 9.07 -7.70
CA GLY A 15 -0.57 9.03 -6.23
C GLY A 15 -0.35 7.61 -5.71
N ALA A 16 -1.11 6.64 -6.20
CA ALA A 16 -1.01 5.24 -5.78
C ALA A 16 0.32 4.56 -6.18
N LEU A 17 0.91 4.96 -7.30
CA LEU A 17 2.21 4.45 -7.79
C LEU A 17 3.42 5.16 -7.18
N SER A 18 3.20 6.24 -6.42
CA SER A 18 4.30 6.92 -5.73
C SER A 18 5.03 5.93 -4.81
N PRO A 19 6.37 5.83 -4.89
CA PRO A 19 7.13 4.88 -4.10
C PRO A 19 7.01 5.23 -2.62
N GLY A 20 6.24 4.42 -1.90
CA GLY A 20 5.96 4.61 -0.48
C GLY A 20 5.72 3.29 0.26
N PRO A 21 5.66 3.32 1.61
CA PRO A 21 5.59 2.11 2.44
C PRO A 21 4.41 1.20 2.10
N LEU A 22 3.24 1.78 1.78
CA LEU A 22 2.05 1.01 1.41
C LEU A 22 2.20 0.26 0.08
N LEU A 23 2.79 0.91 -0.93
CA LEU A 23 3.05 0.28 -2.23
C LEU A 23 4.08 -0.85 -2.08
N THR A 24 5.19 -0.59 -1.39
CA THR A 24 6.22 -1.59 -1.11
C THR A 24 5.66 -2.79 -0.35
N PHE A 25 4.84 -2.54 0.68
CA PHE A 25 4.19 -3.60 1.44
C PHE A 25 3.20 -4.41 0.58
N THR A 26 2.45 -3.75 -0.30
CA THR A 26 1.52 -4.41 -1.23
C THR A 26 2.27 -5.31 -2.21
N ILE A 27 3.38 -4.85 -2.78
CA ILE A 27 4.24 -5.65 -3.67
C ILE A 27 4.79 -6.87 -2.92
N TYR A 28 5.39 -6.65 -1.75
CA TYR A 28 5.95 -7.73 -0.91
C TYR A 28 4.91 -8.81 -0.61
N ARG A 29 3.72 -8.40 -0.17
CA ARG A 29 2.64 -9.33 0.18
C ARG A 29 2.05 -10.03 -1.04
N SER A 30 1.98 -9.34 -2.18
CA SER A 30 1.53 -9.92 -3.45
C SER A 30 2.47 -11.02 -3.93
N LEU A 31 3.79 -10.81 -3.83
CA LEU A 31 4.80 -11.79 -4.24
C LEU A 31 4.88 -13.01 -3.30
N LYS A 32 4.63 -12.82 -2.00
CA LYS A 32 4.81 -13.88 -0.99
C LYS A 32 3.59 -14.82 -0.85
N GLN A 33 2.41 -14.41 -1.30
CA GLN A 33 1.16 -15.12 -0.98
C GLN A 33 0.52 -15.78 -2.22
N LYS A 34 0.02 -17.02 -2.09
CA LYS A 34 -0.63 -17.78 -3.18
C LYS A 34 -1.83 -17.09 -3.86
N ARG A 35 -2.46 -16.11 -3.20
CA ARG A 35 -3.53 -15.25 -3.76
C ARG A 35 -3.12 -13.76 -3.70
N GLY A 36 -1.92 -13.46 -4.21
CA GLY A 36 -1.33 -12.12 -4.16
C GLY A 36 -2.22 -11.01 -4.76
N TYR A 37 -3.01 -11.33 -5.78
CA TYR A 37 -3.94 -10.39 -6.42
C TYR A 37 -5.01 -9.82 -5.46
N LEU A 38 -5.41 -10.57 -4.43
CA LEU A 38 -6.37 -10.09 -3.42
C LEU A 38 -5.72 -9.18 -2.38
N ALA A 39 -4.39 -9.25 -2.20
CA ALA A 39 -3.69 -8.47 -1.18
C ALA A 39 -3.87 -6.97 -1.39
N GLY A 40 -3.81 -6.49 -2.64
CA GLY A 40 -4.05 -5.09 -2.97
C GLY A 40 -5.45 -4.63 -2.57
N ILE A 41 -6.49 -5.42 -2.89
CA ILE A 41 -7.89 -5.09 -2.54
C ILE A 41 -8.05 -4.95 -1.03
N TYR A 42 -7.54 -5.91 -0.25
CA TYR A 42 -7.66 -5.85 1.22
C TYR A 42 -6.90 -4.66 1.83
N ILE A 43 -5.72 -4.33 1.30
CA ILE A 43 -4.92 -3.21 1.79
C ILE A 43 -5.61 -1.87 1.50
N ILE A 44 -6.10 -1.69 0.28
CA ILE A 44 -6.82 -0.47 -0.13
C ILE A 44 -8.11 -0.30 0.67
N LEU A 45 -8.88 -1.38 0.88
CA LEU A 45 -10.09 -1.33 1.70
C LEU A 45 -9.80 -0.90 3.13
N GLY A 46 -8.75 -1.46 3.76
CA GLY A 46 -8.36 -1.08 5.11
C GLY A 46 -7.91 0.38 5.20
N HIS A 47 -7.06 0.82 4.27
CA HIS A 47 -6.56 2.19 4.21
C HIS A 47 -7.70 3.20 3.96
N GLY A 48 -8.52 2.96 2.94
CA GLY A 48 -9.66 3.81 2.60
C GLY A 48 -10.72 3.86 3.71
N THR A 49 -10.87 2.81 4.51
CA THR A 49 -11.77 2.84 5.68
C THR A 49 -11.30 3.86 6.72
N ILE A 50 -10.00 3.90 7.02
CA ILE A 50 -9.44 4.86 7.99
C ILE A 50 -9.59 6.29 7.45
N GLU A 51 -9.29 6.51 6.17
CA GLU A 51 -9.46 7.81 5.52
C GLU A 51 -10.91 8.27 5.52
N PHE A 52 -11.86 7.38 5.20
CA PHE A 52 -13.28 7.69 5.19
C PHE A 52 -13.79 8.08 6.58
N VAL A 53 -13.39 7.34 7.62
CA VAL A 53 -13.71 7.69 9.02
C VAL A 53 -13.15 9.06 9.39
N LEU A 54 -11.91 9.35 8.97
CA LEU A 54 -11.29 10.66 9.20
C LEU A 54 -12.04 11.79 8.49
N ILE A 55 -12.47 11.58 7.24
CA ILE A 55 -13.29 12.55 6.50
C ILE A 55 -14.62 12.82 7.22
N ILE A 56 -15.32 11.76 7.68
CA ILE A 56 -16.55 11.91 8.48
C ILE A 56 -16.27 12.71 9.75
N ALA A 57 -15.19 12.41 10.46
CA ALA A 57 -14.82 13.15 11.67
C ALA A 57 -14.53 14.64 11.38
N LEU A 58 -13.85 14.95 10.27
CA LEU A 58 -13.61 16.32 9.84
C LEU A 58 -14.92 17.05 9.52
N LEU A 59 -15.82 16.40 8.78
CA LEU A 59 -17.15 16.94 8.45
C LEU A 59 -18.03 17.15 9.68
N ALA A 60 -17.89 16.32 10.71
CA ALA A 60 -18.60 16.44 11.99
C ALA A 60 -18.08 17.60 12.88
N GLY A 61 -17.10 18.38 12.43
CA GLY A 61 -16.60 19.56 13.15
C GLY A 61 -15.27 19.34 13.89
N SER A 62 -14.60 18.19 13.69
CA SER A 62 -13.26 17.95 14.26
C SER A 62 -12.18 18.90 13.71
N SER A 63 -12.51 19.69 12.68
CA SER A 63 -11.66 20.77 12.14
C SER A 63 -11.11 21.72 13.21
N PHE A 64 -11.85 21.98 14.30
CA PHE A 64 -11.38 22.82 15.40
C PHE A 64 -10.10 22.26 16.07
N PHE A 65 -9.97 20.93 16.20
CA PHE A 65 -8.77 20.31 16.75
C PHE A 65 -7.58 20.43 15.81
N PHE A 66 -7.82 20.28 14.50
CA PHE A 66 -6.78 20.38 13.47
C PHE A 66 -6.33 21.82 13.19
N GLN A 67 -7.07 22.84 13.64
CA GLN A 67 -6.62 24.24 13.56
C GLN A 67 -5.64 24.61 14.69
N ASN A 68 -5.54 23.81 15.75
CA ASN A 68 -4.61 24.05 16.83
C ASN A 68 -3.20 23.60 16.43
N ILE A 69 -2.25 24.54 16.42
CA ILE A 69 -0.86 24.28 16.02
C ILE A 69 -0.17 23.22 16.89
N VAL A 70 -0.50 23.14 18.19
CA VAL A 70 0.08 22.16 19.11
C VAL A 70 -0.39 20.75 18.76
N PHE A 71 -1.67 20.61 18.43
CA PHE A 71 -2.24 19.32 18.03
C PHE A 71 -1.65 18.84 16.70
N LEU A 72 -1.58 19.72 15.70
CA LEU A 72 -0.92 19.43 14.42
C LEU A 72 0.54 19.03 14.60
N MET A 73 1.29 19.74 15.44
CA MET A 73 2.68 19.41 15.72
C MET A 73 2.82 18.03 16.35
N LEU A 74 1.99 17.70 17.35
CA LEU A 74 2.02 16.38 17.98
C LEU A 74 1.73 15.25 16.98
N VAL A 75 0.65 15.36 16.21
CA VAL A 75 0.29 14.33 15.20
C VAL A 75 1.37 14.24 14.12
N GLY A 76 1.88 15.38 13.66
CA GLY A 76 2.94 15.46 12.66
C GLY A 76 4.26 14.85 13.14
N THR A 77 4.68 15.13 14.38
CA THR A 77 5.91 14.56 14.95
C THR A 77 5.76 13.06 15.18
N ILE A 78 4.62 12.59 15.69
CA ILE A 78 4.36 11.16 15.90
C ILE A 78 4.33 10.43 14.54
N GLY A 79 3.59 10.95 13.57
CA GLY A 79 3.50 10.38 12.23
C GLY A 79 4.85 10.38 11.51
N GLY A 80 5.60 11.48 11.62
CA GLY A 80 6.97 11.61 11.09
C GLY A 80 7.93 10.59 11.71
N PHE A 81 7.86 10.38 13.02
CA PHE A 81 8.65 9.35 13.70
C PHE A 81 8.33 7.95 13.15
N PHE A 82 7.05 7.60 12.98
CA PHE A 82 6.67 6.34 12.35
C PHE A 82 7.19 6.21 10.91
N LEU A 83 7.18 7.30 10.13
CA LEU A 83 7.74 7.30 8.78
C LEU A 83 9.24 6.96 8.78
N VAL A 84 10.01 7.55 9.70
CA VAL A 84 11.44 7.25 9.84
C VAL A 84 11.66 5.79 10.22
N VAL A 85 10.89 5.28 11.19
CA VAL A 85 10.96 3.88 11.61
C VAL A 85 10.66 2.94 10.44
N PHE A 86 9.59 3.19 9.69
CA PHE A 86 9.26 2.37 8.51
C PHE A 86 10.35 2.45 7.43
N GLY A 87 10.92 3.63 7.19
CA GLY A 87 12.06 3.78 6.28
C GLY A 87 13.26 2.92 6.69
N VAL A 88 13.65 2.96 7.97
CA VAL A 88 14.75 2.15 8.51
C VAL A 88 14.46 0.65 8.40
N VAL A 89 13.22 0.22 8.69
CA VAL A 89 12.83 -1.19 8.57
C VAL A 89 12.96 -1.67 7.13
N VAL A 90 12.46 -0.89 6.16
CA VAL A 90 12.55 -1.24 4.74
C VAL A 90 14.01 -1.36 4.28
N ILE A 91 14.87 -0.39 4.64
CA ILE A 91 16.30 -0.43 4.29
C ILE A 91 16.99 -1.66 4.90
N ARG A 92 16.69 -1.95 6.16
CA ARG A 92 17.27 -3.10 6.88
C ARG A 92 16.83 -4.43 6.27
N ASP A 93 15.57 -4.55 5.87
CA ASP A 93 15.04 -5.77 5.27
C ASP A 93 15.69 -6.04 3.92
N VAL A 94 15.87 -5.01 3.08
CA VAL A 94 16.59 -5.13 1.80
C VAL A 94 18.05 -5.56 2.00
N SER A 95 18.75 -5.03 3.01
CA SER A 95 20.13 -5.44 3.31
C SER A 95 20.26 -6.87 3.85
N LYS A 96 19.21 -7.43 4.45
CA LYS A 96 19.24 -8.79 5.05
C LYS A 96 18.78 -9.88 4.10
N THR A 97 18.10 -9.54 3.01
CA THR A 97 17.67 -10.51 1.99
C THR A 97 18.85 -10.88 1.09
N ASN A 98 19.42 -12.06 1.31
CA ASN A 98 20.20 -12.74 0.28
C ASN A 98 19.24 -13.01 -0.90
N PHE A 99 19.44 -12.32 -2.01
CA PHE A 99 18.74 -12.61 -3.27
C PHE A 99 19.22 -13.97 -3.80
N ASP A 100 18.69 -15.06 -3.26
CA ASP A 100 18.68 -16.33 -3.99
C ASP A 100 17.65 -16.18 -5.11
N ALA A 101 18.07 -15.55 -6.21
CA ALA A 101 17.35 -15.49 -7.48
C ALA A 101 17.37 -16.86 -8.17
N SER A 102 16.97 -17.91 -7.45
CA SER A 102 16.53 -19.16 -8.04
C SER A 102 15.12 -18.91 -8.58
N PHE A 103 15.04 -18.31 -9.78
CA PHE A 103 13.88 -18.50 -10.64
C PHE A 103 13.87 -19.98 -11.04
N SER A 104 13.41 -20.86 -10.13
CA SER A 104 12.91 -22.16 -10.52
C SER A 104 11.66 -21.89 -11.34
N PHE A 105 11.83 -21.87 -12.66
CA PHE A 105 10.76 -22.18 -13.58
C PHE A 105 10.22 -23.55 -13.15
N GLU A 106 9.18 -23.55 -12.31
CA GLU A 106 8.36 -24.72 -12.07
C GLU A 106 7.79 -25.08 -13.44
N LYS A 107 8.46 -26.00 -14.12
CA LYS A 107 8.00 -26.59 -15.35
C LYS A 107 6.78 -27.40 -14.96
N ASP A 108 5.61 -26.78 -15.03
CA ASP A 108 4.32 -27.45 -14.94
C ASP A 108 4.32 -28.56 -16.00
N THR A 109 4.76 -29.75 -15.59
CA THR A 109 4.66 -30.95 -16.39
C THR A 109 3.18 -31.20 -16.56
N VAL A 110 2.69 -30.92 -17.77
CA VAL A 110 1.37 -31.28 -18.27
C VAL A 110 1.12 -32.74 -17.92
N LYS A 111 0.36 -32.98 -16.85
CA LYS A 111 -0.07 -34.30 -16.45
C LYS A 111 -1.00 -34.84 -17.53
N GLY A 112 -0.49 -35.82 -18.26
CA GLY A 112 -1.19 -36.87 -19.01
C GLY A 112 -2.63 -36.58 -19.39
N PHE A 113 -2.83 -36.06 -20.60
CA PHE A 113 -4.07 -36.27 -21.33
C PHE A 113 -4.11 -37.74 -21.74
N LYS A 114 -4.71 -38.57 -20.87
CA LYS A 114 -4.99 -39.97 -21.17
C LYS A 114 -6.20 -39.99 -22.09
N GLY A 115 -5.94 -40.12 -23.39
CA GLY A 115 -6.97 -40.38 -24.38
C GLY A 115 -7.69 -41.67 -24.01
N ASN A 116 -9.02 -41.58 -23.93
CA ASN A 116 -9.91 -42.71 -24.02
C ASN A 116 -10.64 -42.59 -25.35
#